data_AF-A0A8B9GJY0-F1
#
_entry.id   AF-A0A8B9GJY0-F1
#
_cell.length_a   1.000
_cell.length_b   1.000
_cell.length_c   1.000
_cell.angle_alpha   90.00
_cell.angle_beta   90.00
_cell.angle_gamma   90.00
#
_symmetry.space_group_name_H-M   'P 1'
#
loop_
_entity.id
_entity.type
_entity.pdbx_description
1 polymer ?
#
loop_
_entity_poly.entity_id
_entity_poly.type
_entity_poly.pdbx_seq_one_letter_code
_entity_poly.pdbx_strand_id
1 'polypeptide(L)'
;MLFVVNRIKQQCSFYLNINLLIAKFRNQSCSSFSFTFVLCPKFLHTNSTSHTWPFSAVAELIDNAYDPDVKARQFWIDKTKVKGHDCLTFMDNGAGIDYDKMHKMLSFGFSDKQTINGHVPVGLYGNGFKSGSMRLGKDAIVFSKKGDSMCVGMLSQTYLQNTGAENVVVPIPSNQQAELLELFLQDILQHSLFQTMEELISELKAINSPPSTNTSGTRIIIWNLRKTSDGKLEFDFESDRYDIRIPAEVYENTKDQIKRLDFSGQLVPDSVCSLRAYCSILYLKPRMLIVIRGQKVKTQLVSKTLAHRLKDQYKPLFLVSFPYFTFLHSTSNMNKITLLFS
;
A
#
# COMPACT_ATOMS: atom_id res chain seq x y z
N MET A 1 -13.06 18.62 -2.56
CA MET A 1 -12.47 18.67 -3.91
C MET A 1 -11.04 18.11 -3.94
N LEU A 2 -10.65 17.27 -2.97
CA LEU A 2 -9.24 17.27 -2.53
C LEU A 2 -8.67 15.88 -2.21
N PHE A 3 -9.48 14.83 -2.14
CA PHE A 3 -8.97 13.48 -1.88
C PHE A 3 -8.78 12.62 -3.13
N VAL A 4 -9.35 13.01 -4.27
CA VAL A 4 -9.23 12.21 -5.51
C VAL A 4 -8.59 12.97 -6.68
N VAL A 5 -8.59 14.31 -6.69
CA VAL A 5 -7.83 15.10 -7.69
C VAL A 5 -6.31 15.02 -7.45
N ASN A 6 -5.87 14.90 -6.21
CA ASN A 6 -4.44 14.75 -5.90
C ASN A 6 -3.89 13.35 -6.16
N ARG A 7 -4.74 12.32 -6.25
CA ARG A 7 -4.33 10.99 -6.72
C ARG A 7 -3.89 11.01 -8.18
N ILE A 8 -4.58 11.79 -9.01
CA ILE A 8 -4.26 11.93 -10.45
C ILE A 8 -3.16 12.98 -10.67
N LYS A 9 -3.09 14.06 -9.88
CA LYS A 9 -2.04 15.09 -10.03
C LYS A 9 -0.68 14.74 -9.42
N GLN A 10 -0.59 13.94 -8.35
CA GLN A 10 0.71 13.44 -7.86
C GLN A 10 1.26 12.27 -8.70
N GLN A 11 0.42 11.61 -9.50
CA GLN A 11 0.83 10.55 -10.42
C GLN A 11 1.27 11.04 -11.81
N CYS A 12 1.06 12.33 -12.14
CA CYS A 12 1.40 12.90 -13.45
C CYS A 12 2.62 13.84 -13.49
N SER A 13 3.53 13.80 -12.51
CA SER A 13 4.78 14.60 -12.56
C SER A 13 6.07 13.79 -12.50
N PHE A 14 6.04 12.48 -12.80
CA PHE A 14 7.23 11.62 -12.80
C PHE A 14 7.40 10.78 -14.07
N TYR A 15 7.02 11.35 -15.22
CA TYR A 15 7.20 10.70 -16.53
C TYR A 15 7.97 11.62 -17.48
N LEU A 16 9.31 11.52 -17.44
CA LEU A 16 10.14 11.78 -18.64
C LEU A 16 11.49 11.04 -18.68
N ASN A 17 11.84 10.12 -17.76
CA ASN A 17 13.19 9.51 -17.79
C ASN A 17 13.30 7.99 -17.52
N ILE A 18 12.19 7.23 -17.45
CA ILE A 18 12.26 5.77 -17.23
C ILE A 18 12.07 4.96 -18.52
N ASN A 19 11.30 5.45 -19.50
CA ASN A 19 11.07 4.72 -20.75
C ASN A 19 12.32 4.64 -21.66
N LEU A 20 13.25 5.60 -21.55
CA LEU A 20 14.53 5.58 -22.26
C LEU A 20 15.53 4.57 -21.67
N LEU A 21 15.37 4.18 -20.40
CA LEU A 21 16.19 3.14 -19.78
C LEU A 21 15.69 1.74 -20.16
N ILE A 22 14.37 1.55 -20.19
CA ILE A 22 13.72 0.26 -20.49
C ILE A 22 13.93 -0.16 -21.95
N ALA A 23 14.00 0.78 -22.89
CA ALA A 23 14.22 0.48 -24.31
C ALA A 23 15.63 -0.05 -24.62
N LYS A 24 16.63 0.20 -23.76
CA LYS A 24 18.02 -0.26 -23.98
C LYS A 24 18.29 -1.71 -23.56
N PHE A 25 17.41 -2.34 -22.78
CA PHE A 25 17.66 -3.66 -22.18
C PHE A 25 16.91 -4.83 -22.85
N ARG A 26 16.25 -4.61 -23.99
CA ARG A 26 15.53 -5.67 -24.71
C ARG A 26 16.40 -6.59 -25.58
N ASN A 27 17.71 -6.33 -25.70
CA ASN A 27 18.60 -7.01 -26.65
C ASN A 27 19.89 -7.59 -26.03
N GLN A 28 19.82 -8.24 -24.86
CA GLN A 28 20.91 -9.13 -24.44
C GLN A 28 20.35 -10.44 -23.86
N SER A 29 20.42 -11.49 -24.68
CA SER A 29 20.44 -12.87 -24.25
C SER A 29 21.72 -13.12 -23.45
N CYS A 30 21.62 -13.54 -22.18
CA CYS A 30 22.71 -14.27 -21.55
C CYS A 30 22.24 -15.12 -20.38
N SER A 31 22.65 -16.38 -20.43
CA SER A 31 22.49 -17.44 -19.45
C SER A 31 23.44 -17.24 -18.27
N SER A 32 22.91 -16.84 -17.11
CA SER A 32 23.44 -17.03 -15.74
C SER A 32 22.59 -16.18 -14.80
N PHE A 33 21.50 -16.76 -14.28
CA PHE A 33 20.50 -16.00 -13.55
C PHE A 33 20.76 -15.96 -12.04
N SER A 34 21.61 -15.01 -11.64
CA SER A 34 21.41 -14.28 -10.37
C SER A 34 20.69 -12.98 -10.73
N PHE A 35 19.44 -12.81 -10.30
CA PHE A 35 18.60 -11.69 -10.71
C PHE A 35 18.91 -10.44 -9.87
N THR A 36 20.03 -9.80 -10.19
CA THR A 36 20.38 -8.49 -9.68
C THR A 36 19.59 -7.43 -10.47
N PHE A 37 18.67 -6.71 -9.84
CA PHE A 37 18.08 -5.52 -10.46
C PHE A 37 19.17 -4.47 -10.57
N VAL A 38 19.45 -3.93 -11.76
CA VAL A 38 20.37 -2.79 -11.93
C VAL A 38 19.67 -1.51 -11.45
N LEU A 39 19.37 -1.47 -10.16
CA LEU A 39 18.70 -0.39 -9.44
C LEU A 39 19.45 -0.20 -8.13
N CYS A 40 20.04 0.97 -7.96
CA CYS A 40 20.73 1.31 -6.71
C CYS A 40 19.75 1.24 -5.53
N PRO A 41 20.10 0.66 -4.36
CA PRO A 41 19.24 0.63 -3.18
C PRO A 41 18.69 1.99 -2.74
N LYS A 42 19.44 3.08 -2.99
CA LYS A 42 18.98 4.45 -2.75
C LYS A 42 17.68 4.80 -3.50
N PHE A 43 17.40 4.11 -4.61
CA PHE A 43 16.15 4.25 -5.34
C PHE A 43 14.92 3.89 -4.51
N LEU A 44 15.01 2.95 -3.56
CA LEU A 44 13.88 2.62 -2.67
C LEU A 44 13.41 3.84 -1.88
N HIS A 45 14.38 4.62 -1.38
CA HIS A 45 14.08 5.88 -0.71
C HIS A 45 13.49 6.91 -1.67
N THR A 46 14.14 7.15 -2.82
CA THR A 46 13.64 8.10 -3.84
C THR A 46 12.21 7.77 -4.26
N ASN A 47 11.90 6.49 -4.48
CA ASN A 47 10.58 6.03 -4.88
C ASN A 47 9.50 6.29 -3.80
N SER A 48 9.88 6.23 -2.52
CA SER A 48 8.98 6.54 -1.40
C SER A 48 8.55 8.01 -1.33
N THR A 49 9.34 8.93 -1.90
CA THR A 49 9.07 10.39 -1.86
C THR A 49 7.84 10.83 -2.66
N SER A 50 7.30 9.93 -3.49
CA SER A 50 6.01 10.11 -4.16
C SER A 50 4.83 10.30 -3.19
N HIS A 51 4.96 9.77 -1.96
CA HIS A 51 3.93 9.86 -0.93
C HIS A 51 4.30 10.93 0.11
N THR A 52 3.72 12.11 -0.04
CA THR A 52 3.94 13.21 0.91
C THR A 52 3.07 13.08 2.16
N TRP A 53 1.92 12.40 2.03
CA TRP A 53 0.99 12.11 3.11
C TRP A 53 0.99 10.61 3.47
N PRO A 54 1.25 10.21 4.73
CA PRO A 54 1.41 8.80 5.10
C PRO A 54 0.22 7.90 4.74
N PHE A 55 -1.02 8.38 4.86
CA PHE A 55 -2.19 7.54 4.52
C PHE A 55 -2.32 7.27 3.02
N SER A 56 -1.70 8.09 2.15
CA SER A 56 -1.63 7.76 0.72
C SER A 56 -0.81 6.48 0.47
N ALA A 57 0.25 6.26 1.24
CA ALA A 57 1.05 5.04 1.18
C ALA A 57 0.30 3.83 1.78
N VAL A 58 -0.47 4.04 2.86
CA VAL A 58 -1.38 3.00 3.38
C VAL A 58 -2.42 2.60 2.34
N ALA A 59 -2.97 3.57 1.61
CA ALA A 59 -3.99 3.32 0.60
C ALA A 59 -3.48 2.44 -0.56
N GLU A 60 -2.21 2.55 -0.96
CA GLU A 60 -1.61 1.64 -1.96
C GLU A 60 -1.65 0.17 -1.51
N LEU A 61 -1.47 -0.09 -0.21
CA LEU A 61 -1.53 -1.44 0.34
C LEU A 61 -2.97 -1.96 0.39
N ILE A 62 -3.92 -1.09 0.76
CA ILE A 62 -5.36 -1.42 0.75
C ILE A 62 -5.81 -1.73 -0.69
N ASP A 63 -5.38 -0.91 -1.66
CA ASP A 63 -5.75 -1.06 -3.07
C ASP A 63 -5.26 -2.40 -3.64
N ASN A 64 -4.06 -2.85 -3.28
CA ASN A 64 -3.57 -4.16 -3.71
C ASN A 64 -4.45 -5.32 -3.23
N ALA A 65 -5.00 -5.26 -2.01
CA ALA A 65 -5.91 -6.28 -1.50
C ALA A 65 -7.33 -6.15 -2.10
N TYR A 66 -7.75 -4.91 -2.36
CA TYR A 66 -9.04 -4.61 -2.95
C TYR A 66 -9.14 -5.05 -4.42
N ASP A 67 -8.03 -4.98 -5.15
CA ASP A 67 -7.97 -5.24 -6.59
C ASP A 67 -8.56 -6.60 -7.02
N PRO A 68 -9.15 -6.68 -8.23
CA PRO A 68 -9.95 -7.82 -8.66
C PRO A 68 -9.23 -9.16 -8.69
N ASP A 69 -7.90 -9.17 -8.84
CA ASP A 69 -7.07 -10.38 -8.86
C ASP A 69 -6.79 -10.94 -7.46
N VAL A 70 -6.84 -10.09 -6.43
CA VAL A 70 -6.72 -10.49 -5.02
C VAL A 70 -8.10 -10.67 -4.38
N LYS A 71 -9.00 -9.71 -4.61
CA LYS A 71 -10.43 -9.75 -4.24
C LYS A 71 -10.66 -10.10 -2.77
N ALA A 72 -9.86 -9.51 -1.88
CA ALA A 72 -10.01 -9.73 -0.46
C ALA A 72 -11.40 -9.28 0.03
N ARG A 73 -11.98 -10.04 0.96
CA ARG A 73 -13.25 -9.69 1.60
C ARG A 73 -13.03 -8.82 2.83
N GLN A 74 -11.89 -9.03 3.50
CA GLN A 74 -11.50 -8.33 4.71
C GLN A 74 -10.04 -7.92 4.61
N PHE A 75 -9.74 -6.73 5.13
CA PHE A 75 -8.40 -6.17 5.23
C PHE A 75 -8.19 -5.64 6.64
N TRP A 76 -7.17 -6.13 7.33
CA TRP A 76 -6.83 -5.76 8.69
C TRP A 76 -5.57 -4.89 8.70
N ILE A 77 -5.63 -3.80 9.43
CA ILE A 77 -4.51 -2.90 9.68
C ILE A 77 -4.32 -2.82 11.18
N ASP A 78 -3.13 -3.18 11.65
CA ASP A 78 -2.82 -3.17 13.07
C ASP A 78 -1.42 -2.63 13.36
N LYS A 79 -1.22 -2.20 14.60
CA LYS A 79 0.09 -1.88 15.14
C LYS A 79 0.48 -2.97 16.13
N THR A 80 1.58 -3.64 15.85
CA THR A 80 2.13 -4.68 16.73
C THR A 80 3.53 -4.29 17.21
N LYS A 81 4.07 -5.09 18.13
CA LYS A 81 5.46 -4.98 18.55
C LYS A 81 6.12 -6.34 18.41
N VAL A 82 7.14 -6.43 17.57
CA VAL A 82 7.89 -7.68 17.31
C VAL A 82 9.32 -7.45 17.76
N LYS A 83 9.81 -8.25 18.73
CA LYS A 83 11.15 -8.11 19.33
C LYS A 83 11.50 -6.66 19.73
N GLY A 84 10.53 -5.94 20.29
CA GLY A 84 10.71 -4.56 20.72
C GLY A 84 10.54 -3.50 19.62
N HIS A 85 10.49 -3.88 18.34
CA HIS A 85 10.26 -2.96 17.23
C HIS A 85 8.76 -2.70 17.05
N ASP A 86 8.37 -1.43 16.94
CA ASP A 86 7.02 -1.07 16.50
C ASP A 86 6.84 -1.42 15.02
N CYS A 87 5.77 -2.14 14.71
CA CYS A 87 5.46 -2.61 13.37
C CYS A 87 4.05 -2.20 12.94
N LEU A 88 3.90 -1.83 11.67
CA LEU A 88 2.60 -1.80 11.01
C LEU A 88 2.38 -3.12 10.31
N THR A 89 1.22 -3.73 10.56
CA THR A 89 0.82 -4.99 9.94
C THR A 89 -0.40 -4.77 9.08
N PHE A 90 -0.38 -5.35 7.89
CA PHE A 90 -1.46 -5.33 6.92
C PHE A 90 -1.76 -6.77 6.55
N MET A 91 -3.01 -7.20 6.68
CA MET A 91 -3.39 -8.57 6.37
C MET A 91 -4.66 -8.57 5.53
N ASP A 92 -4.75 -9.48 4.57
CA ASP A 92 -5.94 -9.71 3.77
C ASP A 92 -6.24 -11.20 3.66
N ASN A 93 -7.51 -11.51 3.38
CA ASN A 93 -7.97 -12.88 3.12
C ASN A 93 -8.34 -13.09 1.64
N GLY A 94 -7.64 -12.41 0.75
CA GLY A 94 -7.79 -12.54 -0.70
C GLY A 94 -7.13 -13.79 -1.24
N ALA A 95 -6.90 -13.80 -2.54
CA ALA A 95 -6.39 -14.96 -3.28
C ALA A 95 -4.95 -15.38 -2.90
N GLY A 96 -4.21 -14.52 -2.21
CA GLY A 96 -2.77 -14.67 -1.99
C GLY A 96 -1.96 -14.60 -3.30
N ILE A 97 -0.65 -14.75 -3.16
CA ILE A 97 0.31 -14.74 -4.26
C ILE A 97 1.23 -15.95 -4.17
N ASP A 98 1.62 -16.47 -5.33
CA ASP A 98 2.64 -17.51 -5.49
C ASP A 98 4.02 -16.87 -5.65
N TYR A 99 5.05 -17.71 -5.83
CA TYR A 99 6.43 -17.25 -6.00
C TYR A 99 6.59 -16.26 -7.16
N ASP A 100 6.04 -16.56 -8.34
CA ASP A 100 6.18 -15.71 -9.52
C ASP A 100 5.53 -14.34 -9.32
N LYS A 101 4.33 -14.32 -8.72
CA LYS A 101 3.65 -13.06 -8.36
C LYS A 101 4.40 -12.30 -7.27
N MET A 102 4.97 -12.98 -6.25
CA MET A 102 5.81 -12.34 -5.23
C MET A 102 7.04 -11.69 -5.86
N HIS A 103 7.74 -12.43 -6.73
CA HIS A 103 8.88 -11.92 -7.46
C HIS A 103 8.49 -10.67 -8.26
N LYS A 104 7.43 -10.71 -9.08
CA LYS A 104 6.92 -9.53 -9.80
C LYS A 104 6.50 -8.38 -8.87
N MET A 105 5.84 -8.71 -7.75
CA MET A 105 5.39 -7.73 -6.75
C MET A 105 6.55 -7.02 -6.06
N LEU A 106 7.71 -7.64 -5.93
CA LEU A 106 8.91 -7.02 -5.34
C LEU A 106 9.84 -6.42 -6.41
N SER A 107 9.71 -6.86 -7.66
CA SER A 107 10.39 -6.32 -8.84
C SER A 107 9.79 -5.00 -9.34
N PHE A 108 10.60 -4.09 -9.89
CA PHE A 108 10.09 -2.84 -10.47
C PHE A 108 9.53 -3.02 -11.88
N GLY A 109 8.43 -2.32 -12.19
CA GLY A 109 7.90 -2.20 -13.56
C GLY A 109 7.00 -3.34 -14.04
N PHE A 110 6.61 -4.29 -13.17
CA PHE A 110 5.70 -5.38 -13.52
C PHE A 110 4.28 -5.11 -13.01
N SER A 111 3.30 -5.07 -13.92
CA SER A 111 1.88 -5.04 -13.60
C SER A 111 1.07 -5.71 -14.71
N ASP A 112 0.47 -6.86 -14.39
CA ASP A 112 -0.39 -7.62 -15.31
C ASP A 112 -1.89 -7.47 -14.94
N LYS A 113 -2.25 -6.42 -14.19
CA LYS A 113 -3.60 -6.25 -13.63
C LYS A 113 -4.63 -5.95 -14.73
N GLN A 114 -5.71 -6.72 -14.74
CA GLN A 114 -6.81 -6.60 -15.72
C GLN A 114 -8.15 -6.38 -15.03
N THR A 115 -9.11 -5.81 -15.77
CA THR A 115 -10.49 -5.68 -15.30
C THR A 115 -11.15 -7.06 -15.27
N ILE A 116 -11.69 -7.46 -14.12
CA ILE A 116 -12.40 -8.74 -13.96
C ILE A 116 -13.83 -8.46 -13.49
N ASN A 117 -14.84 -8.98 -14.21
CA ASN A 117 -16.26 -8.82 -13.89
C ASN A 117 -16.69 -7.35 -13.65
N GLY A 118 -16.20 -6.44 -14.50
CA GLY A 118 -16.48 -5.00 -14.39
C GLY A 118 -15.85 -4.32 -13.17
N HIS A 119 -14.95 -5.01 -12.45
CA HIS A 119 -14.13 -4.42 -11.41
C HIS A 119 -12.79 -3.99 -12.00
N VAL A 120 -12.58 -2.68 -12.12
CA VAL A 120 -11.35 -2.09 -12.66
C VAL A 120 -10.29 -2.09 -11.54
N PRO A 121 -9.06 -2.58 -11.80
CA PRO A 121 -7.98 -2.50 -10.84
C PRO A 121 -7.55 -1.05 -10.61
N VAL A 122 -7.23 -0.72 -9.37
CA VAL A 122 -6.67 0.57 -8.95
C VAL A 122 -5.17 0.62 -9.28
N GLY A 123 -4.44 -0.48 -9.05
CA GLY A 123 -3.02 -0.58 -9.37
C GLY A 123 -2.77 -0.78 -10.86
N LEU A 124 -2.11 0.17 -11.52
CA LEU A 124 -1.72 0.03 -12.95
C LEU A 124 -0.20 -0.03 -13.15
N TYR A 125 0.56 0.55 -12.22
CA TYR A 125 1.98 0.87 -12.44
C TYR A 125 2.97 -0.11 -11.82
N GLY A 126 2.49 -1.11 -11.05
CA GLY A 126 3.37 -2.09 -10.40
C GLY A 126 4.29 -1.51 -9.32
N ASN A 127 4.03 -0.29 -8.84
CA ASN A 127 4.91 0.43 -7.92
C ASN A 127 4.34 0.65 -6.52
N GLY A 128 3.01 0.58 -6.35
CA GLY A 128 2.30 0.98 -5.13
C GLY A 128 2.81 0.29 -3.85
N PHE A 129 3.08 -1.02 -3.91
CA PHE A 129 3.66 -1.72 -2.75
C PHE A 129 5.03 -1.16 -2.38
N LYS A 130 5.93 -0.93 -3.35
CA LYS A 130 7.31 -0.49 -3.08
C LYS A 130 7.32 0.94 -2.57
N SER A 131 6.62 1.85 -3.24
CA SER A 131 6.55 3.25 -2.82
C SER A 131 5.84 3.39 -1.48
N GLY A 132 4.73 2.67 -1.28
CA GLY A 132 3.94 2.69 -0.06
C GLY A 132 4.70 2.10 1.13
N SER A 133 5.25 0.89 0.99
CA SER A 133 5.98 0.23 2.10
C SER A 133 7.22 1.03 2.52
N MET A 134 8.03 1.46 1.56
CA MET A 134 9.25 2.24 1.81
C MET A 134 8.96 3.65 2.33
N ARG A 135 7.73 4.16 2.16
CA ARG A 135 7.28 5.41 2.79
C ARG A 135 6.95 5.22 4.27
N LEU A 136 6.38 4.08 4.64
CA LEU A 136 5.91 3.80 5.99
C LEU A 136 7.06 3.37 6.92
N GLY A 137 8.01 2.61 6.41
CA GLY A 137 9.19 2.16 7.14
C GLY A 137 10.35 1.82 6.21
N LYS A 138 11.52 1.57 6.79
CA LYS A 138 12.71 1.20 6.01
C LYS A 138 12.65 -0.23 5.48
N ASP A 139 11.88 -1.08 6.15
CA ASP A 139 11.95 -2.52 5.95
C ASP A 139 10.55 -3.14 5.96
N ALA A 140 10.31 -4.04 5.02
CA ALA A 140 9.06 -4.75 4.85
C ALA A 140 9.30 -6.23 4.54
N ILE A 141 8.46 -7.09 5.10
CA ILE A 141 8.41 -8.52 4.80
C ILE A 141 6.98 -8.89 4.45
N VAL A 142 6.82 -9.75 3.46
CA VAL A 142 5.54 -10.20 2.93
C VAL A 142 5.46 -11.70 3.08
N PHE A 143 4.42 -12.16 3.76
CA PHE A 143 4.02 -13.55 3.88
C PHE A 143 2.76 -13.74 3.03
N SER A 144 2.71 -14.76 2.18
CA SER A 144 1.49 -15.06 1.43
C SER A 144 1.24 -16.55 1.33
N LYS A 145 -0.04 -16.89 1.26
CA LYS A 145 -0.53 -18.25 1.08
C LYS A 145 -1.54 -18.31 -0.06
N LYS A 146 -1.36 -19.26 -0.98
CA LYS A 146 -2.26 -19.53 -2.09
C LYS A 146 -2.40 -21.05 -2.29
N GLY A 147 -3.51 -21.61 -1.81
CA GLY A 147 -3.66 -23.06 -1.71
C GLY A 147 -2.61 -23.65 -0.77
N ASP A 148 -1.85 -24.63 -1.27
CA ASP A 148 -0.73 -25.24 -0.54
C ASP A 148 0.59 -24.48 -0.68
N SER A 149 0.64 -23.48 -1.56
CA SER A 149 1.82 -22.64 -1.73
C SER A 149 1.91 -21.60 -0.63
N MET A 150 3.08 -21.49 -0.01
CA MET A 150 3.45 -20.43 0.93
C MET A 150 4.71 -19.75 0.42
N CYS A 151 4.76 -18.43 0.49
CA CYS A 151 5.93 -17.68 0.08
C CYS A 151 6.22 -16.54 1.07
N VAL A 152 7.51 -16.24 1.22
CA VAL A 152 8.01 -15.14 2.03
C VAL A 152 8.91 -14.30 1.14
N GLY A 153 8.78 -12.98 1.21
CA GLY A 153 9.65 -12.07 0.48
C GLY A 153 10.01 -10.86 1.32
N MET A 154 11.27 -10.41 1.26
CA MET A 154 11.74 -9.27 2.06
C MET A 154 12.24 -8.13 1.16
N LEU A 155 11.73 -6.92 1.39
CA LEU A 155 12.23 -5.68 0.80
C LEU A 155 12.72 -4.78 1.93
N SER A 156 14.04 -4.73 2.12
CA SER A 156 14.65 -4.08 3.28
C SER A 156 15.81 -3.17 2.87
N GLN A 157 15.70 -1.87 3.20
CA GLN A 157 16.80 -0.93 3.02
C GLN A 157 17.94 -1.24 4.00
N THR A 158 17.61 -1.70 5.20
CA THR A 158 18.60 -2.07 6.23
C THR A 158 19.43 -3.27 5.78
N TYR A 159 18.81 -4.31 5.23
CA TYR A 159 19.48 -5.46 4.64
C TYR A 159 20.45 -5.03 3.53
N LEU A 160 19.97 -4.27 2.54
CA LEU A 160 20.79 -3.82 1.41
C LEU A 160 21.98 -2.96 1.85
N GLN A 161 21.80 -2.14 2.90
CA GLN A 161 22.87 -1.34 3.48
C GLN A 161 23.90 -2.23 4.20
N ASN A 162 23.44 -3.20 4.99
CA ASN A 162 24.31 -4.06 5.79
C ASN A 162 25.14 -5.04 4.93
N THR A 163 24.57 -5.52 3.82
CA THR A 163 25.28 -6.39 2.87
C THR A 163 26.15 -5.63 1.88
N GLY A 164 26.11 -4.29 1.90
CA GLY A 164 26.85 -3.46 0.94
C GLY A 164 26.38 -3.63 -0.50
N ALA A 165 25.12 -4.03 -0.71
CA ALA A 165 24.60 -4.31 -2.03
C ALA A 165 24.65 -3.07 -2.93
N GLU A 166 25.23 -3.18 -4.12
CA GLU A 166 25.23 -2.10 -5.11
C GLU A 166 23.88 -1.97 -5.84
N ASN A 167 23.08 -3.02 -5.75
CA ASN A 167 21.85 -3.23 -6.49
C ASN A 167 20.75 -3.74 -5.55
N VAL A 168 19.49 -3.45 -5.86
CA VAL A 168 18.35 -3.99 -5.10
C VAL A 168 18.30 -5.50 -5.31
N VAL A 169 18.51 -6.24 -4.21
CA VAL A 169 18.32 -7.69 -4.10
C VAL A 169 17.16 -7.94 -3.15
N VAL A 170 16.30 -8.90 -3.52
CA VAL A 170 15.09 -9.22 -2.75
C VAL A 170 15.13 -10.71 -2.41
N PRO A 171 15.37 -11.07 -1.13
CA PRO A 171 15.32 -12.46 -0.71
C PRO A 171 13.90 -13.02 -0.82
N ILE A 172 13.72 -14.08 -1.61
CA ILE A 172 12.47 -14.83 -1.75
C ILE A 172 12.80 -16.33 -1.74
N PRO A 173 12.72 -17.02 -0.58
CA PRO A 173 12.97 -18.45 -0.50
C PRO A 173 11.97 -19.22 -1.37
N SER A 174 12.46 -20.11 -2.24
CA SER A 174 11.62 -20.91 -3.13
C SER A 174 12.13 -22.33 -3.27
N ASN A 175 11.24 -23.31 -3.07
CA ASN A 175 11.55 -24.73 -3.26
C ASN A 175 11.84 -25.07 -4.73
N GLN A 176 11.60 -24.17 -5.68
CA GLN A 176 11.94 -24.35 -7.09
C GLN A 176 13.45 -24.19 -7.36
N GLN A 177 14.21 -23.59 -6.43
CA GLN A 177 15.64 -23.33 -6.55
C GLN A 177 16.34 -23.68 -5.23
N ALA A 178 16.70 -24.95 -5.04
CA ALA A 178 17.20 -25.47 -3.76
C ALA A 178 18.43 -24.73 -3.21
N GLU A 179 19.38 -24.34 -4.06
CA GLU A 179 20.59 -23.61 -3.62
C GLU A 179 20.29 -22.17 -3.17
N LEU A 180 19.38 -21.48 -3.88
CA LEU A 180 18.97 -20.11 -3.53
C LEU A 180 17.99 -20.08 -2.36
N LEU A 181 17.27 -21.17 -2.13
CA LEU A 181 16.38 -21.35 -0.98
C LEU A 181 17.16 -21.18 0.33
N GLU A 182 18.28 -21.89 0.49
CA GLU A 182 19.09 -21.82 1.72
C GLU A 182 19.68 -20.43 1.93
N LEU A 183 20.24 -19.82 0.88
CA LEU A 183 20.84 -18.49 0.95
C LEU A 183 19.81 -17.40 1.30
N PHE A 184 18.68 -17.34 0.58
CA PHE A 184 17.66 -16.32 0.85
C PHE A 184 16.93 -16.55 2.17
N LEU A 185 16.77 -17.81 2.59
CA LEU A 185 16.26 -18.09 3.92
C LEU A 185 17.24 -17.58 4.97
N GLN A 186 18.53 -17.85 4.82
CA GLN A 186 19.55 -17.37 5.74
C GLN A 186 19.58 -15.84 5.82
N ASP A 187 19.48 -15.14 4.69
CA ASP A 187 19.38 -13.68 4.64
C ASP A 187 18.17 -13.15 5.43
N ILE A 188 17.00 -13.78 5.27
CA ILE A 188 15.80 -13.40 6.03
C ILE A 188 16.01 -13.66 7.52
N LEU A 189 16.55 -14.82 7.90
CA LEU A 189 16.76 -15.17 9.31
C LEU A 189 17.80 -14.28 9.99
N GLN A 190 18.81 -13.82 9.26
CA GLN A 190 19.86 -12.94 9.80
C GLN A 190 19.46 -11.47 9.84
N HIS A 191 18.69 -11.00 8.86
CA HIS A 191 18.46 -9.56 8.66
C HIS A 191 17.02 -9.09 8.90
N SER A 192 16.05 -10.00 9.03
CA SER A 192 14.67 -9.66 9.39
C SER A 192 14.43 -9.69 10.91
N LEU A 193 13.21 -9.37 11.35
CA LEU A 193 12.79 -9.55 12.74
C LEU A 193 12.55 -11.02 13.13
N PHE A 194 12.48 -11.92 12.15
CA PHE A 194 12.16 -13.33 12.33
C PHE A 194 13.43 -14.14 12.10
N GLN A 195 14.01 -14.64 13.19
CA GLN A 195 15.35 -15.23 13.23
C GLN A 195 15.31 -16.77 13.27
N THR A 196 14.11 -17.35 13.30
CA THR A 196 13.90 -18.80 13.23
C THR A 196 12.86 -19.15 12.18
N MET A 197 12.93 -20.37 11.66
CA MET A 197 11.95 -20.87 10.69
C MET A 197 10.56 -20.99 11.34
N GLU A 198 10.51 -21.34 12.62
CA GLU A 198 9.28 -21.45 13.41
C GLU A 198 8.55 -20.10 13.50
N GLU A 199 9.30 -19.01 13.67
CA GLU A 199 8.78 -17.64 13.68
C GLU A 199 8.16 -17.27 12.31
N LEU A 200 8.82 -17.59 11.20
CA LEU A 200 8.29 -17.36 9.85
C LEU A 200 7.02 -18.19 9.58
N ILE A 201 7.04 -19.48 9.96
CA ILE A 201 5.89 -20.37 9.83
C ILE A 201 4.71 -19.89 10.69
N SER A 202 4.98 -19.32 11.87
CA SER A 202 3.95 -18.76 12.74
C SER A 202 3.20 -17.61 12.06
N GLU A 203 3.91 -16.69 11.40
CA GLU A 203 3.27 -15.60 10.66
C GLU A 203 2.49 -16.08 9.42
N LEU A 204 2.97 -17.12 8.73
CA LEU A 204 2.21 -17.77 7.65
C LEU A 204 0.92 -18.44 8.17
N LYS A 205 0.99 -19.08 9.34
CA LYS A 205 -0.18 -19.68 10.00
C LYS A 205 -1.19 -18.63 10.48
N ALA A 206 -0.74 -17.40 10.77
CA ALA A 206 -1.61 -16.30 11.19
C ALA A 206 -2.54 -15.78 10.07
N ILE A 207 -2.26 -16.08 8.79
CA ILE A 207 -3.12 -15.74 7.64
C ILE A 207 -4.46 -16.50 7.68
N ASN A 208 -4.60 -17.50 8.56
CA ASN A 208 -5.79 -18.34 8.67
C ASN A 208 -6.91 -17.70 9.51
N SER A 209 -8.12 -17.62 8.94
CA SER A 209 -9.40 -17.42 9.64
C SER A 209 -10.41 -18.48 9.14
N PRO A 210 -11.40 -18.90 9.95
CA PRO A 210 -11.51 -20.16 10.72
C PRO A 210 -11.28 -21.49 9.93
N PRO A 211 -11.31 -22.68 10.58
CA PRO A 211 -10.67 -23.93 10.12
C PRO A 211 -11.19 -24.62 8.84
N SER A 212 -12.15 -24.07 8.11
CA SER A 212 -13.00 -24.89 7.22
C SER A 212 -12.77 -24.77 5.71
N THR A 213 -11.79 -24.02 5.21
CA THR A 213 -11.51 -23.95 3.76
C THR A 213 -10.07 -23.59 3.49
N ASN A 214 -9.45 -24.13 2.43
CA ASN A 214 -8.17 -23.71 1.87
C ASN A 214 -7.97 -22.19 1.99
N THR A 215 -7.28 -21.76 3.04
CA THR A 215 -7.13 -20.36 3.41
C THR A 215 -6.04 -19.74 2.57
N SER A 216 -6.36 -18.67 1.86
CA SER A 216 -5.42 -17.83 1.12
C SER A 216 -5.44 -16.42 1.67
N GLY A 217 -4.36 -15.68 1.44
CA GLY A 217 -4.24 -14.31 1.89
C GLY A 217 -2.80 -13.85 1.92
N THR A 218 -2.61 -12.58 2.21
CA THR A 218 -1.28 -11.97 2.33
C THR A 218 -1.20 -11.21 3.64
N ARG A 219 -0.02 -11.25 4.26
CA ARG A 219 0.31 -10.50 5.47
C ARG A 219 1.63 -9.77 5.25
N ILE A 220 1.59 -8.45 5.35
CA ILE A 220 2.72 -7.55 5.21
C ILE A 220 3.06 -6.99 6.57
N ILE A 221 4.32 -7.03 6.96
CA ILE A 221 4.82 -6.44 8.19
C ILE A 221 5.89 -5.42 7.82
N ILE A 222 5.70 -4.18 8.25
CA ILE A 222 6.62 -3.06 8.01
C ILE A 222 7.17 -2.62 9.36
N TRP A 223 8.49 -2.52 9.47
CA TRP A 223 9.19 -2.08 10.68
C TRP A 223 10.21 -1.00 10.35
N ASN A 224 10.92 -0.54 11.39
CA ASN A 224 11.77 0.64 11.31
C ASN A 224 10.98 1.81 10.72
N LEU A 225 9.81 2.04 11.32
CA LEU A 225 8.82 3.03 10.92
C LEU A 225 9.42 4.43 10.91
N ARG A 226 8.89 5.27 10.02
CA ARG A 226 9.36 6.64 9.86
C ARG A 226 9.17 7.44 11.15
N LYS A 227 10.21 8.18 11.49
CA LYS A 227 10.26 9.06 12.65
C LYS A 227 10.42 10.51 12.21
N THR A 228 9.86 11.42 12.99
CA THR A 228 10.07 12.86 12.89
C THR A 228 11.48 13.25 13.36
N SER A 229 11.87 14.51 13.13
CA SER A 229 13.18 15.04 13.53
C SER A 229 13.44 15.00 15.03
N ASP A 230 12.39 15.00 15.86
CA ASP A 230 12.45 14.81 17.32
C ASP A 230 12.50 13.32 17.73
N GLY A 231 12.57 12.40 16.77
CA GLY A 231 12.71 10.95 17.01
C GLY A 231 11.41 10.22 17.36
N LYS A 232 10.26 10.89 17.36
CA LYS A 232 8.94 10.26 17.56
C LYS A 232 8.45 9.61 16.27
N LEU A 233 7.50 8.68 16.38
CA LEU A 233 6.87 8.07 15.20
C LEU A 233 5.98 9.10 14.49
N GLU A 234 5.91 9.03 13.15
CA GLU A 234 4.98 9.86 12.36
C GLU A 234 3.51 9.52 12.63
N PHE A 235 3.24 8.35 13.22
CA PHE A 235 1.91 7.92 13.62
C PHE A 235 1.75 7.95 15.13
N ASP A 236 0.57 8.36 15.56
CA ASP A 236 0.06 8.25 16.91
C ASP A 236 -0.87 7.03 17.01
N PHE A 237 -0.52 6.13 17.93
CA PHE A 237 -1.23 4.88 18.21
C PHE A 237 -1.94 4.88 19.57
N GLU A 238 -1.78 5.96 20.35
CA GLU A 238 -2.13 6.01 21.77
C GLU A 238 -3.36 6.90 22.03
N SER A 239 -3.51 8.03 21.32
CA SER A 239 -4.67 8.91 21.54
C SER A 239 -6.02 8.25 21.27
N ASP A 240 -6.04 7.26 20.37
CA ASP A 240 -7.18 6.39 20.14
C ASP A 240 -6.68 4.95 19.88
N ARG A 241 -6.94 4.06 20.84
CA ARG A 241 -6.55 2.64 20.77
C ARG A 241 -7.13 1.89 19.57
N TYR A 242 -8.20 2.41 18.96
CA TYR A 242 -8.86 1.82 17.79
C TYR A 242 -8.55 2.56 16.49
N ASP A 243 -7.62 3.51 16.47
CA ASP A 243 -7.25 4.27 15.29
C ASP A 243 -5.73 4.29 15.08
N ILE A 244 -5.33 4.77 13.90
CA ILE A 244 -3.96 5.14 13.58
C ILE A 244 -4.04 6.58 13.12
N ARG A 245 -3.44 7.49 13.88
CA ARG A 245 -3.59 8.93 13.67
C ARG A 245 -2.29 9.58 13.23
N ILE A 246 -2.38 10.71 12.55
CA ILE A 246 -1.25 11.58 12.25
C ILE A 246 -1.27 12.73 13.26
N PRO A 247 -0.21 12.92 14.08
CA PRO A 247 -0.11 14.04 15.00
C PRO A 247 -0.20 15.39 14.29
N ALA A 248 -0.69 16.42 14.99
CA ALA A 248 -0.79 17.77 14.44
C ALA A 248 0.56 18.28 13.91
N GLU A 249 1.65 18.07 14.65
CA GLU A 249 3.01 18.49 14.28
C GLU A 249 3.46 17.90 12.92
N VAL A 250 3.17 16.61 12.69
CA VAL A 250 3.47 15.93 11.42
C VAL A 250 2.60 16.49 10.30
N TYR A 251 1.33 16.74 10.59
CA TYR A 251 0.41 17.36 9.65
C TYR A 251 0.86 18.78 9.26
N GLU A 252 1.34 19.59 10.21
CA GLU A 252 1.82 20.94 9.94
C GLU A 252 3.07 20.98 9.06
N ASN A 253 3.98 20.02 9.23
CA ASN A 253 5.12 19.88 8.30
C ASN A 253 4.68 19.48 6.88
N THR A 254 3.52 18.85 6.74
CA THR A 254 2.89 18.60 5.44
C THR A 254 1.97 19.74 4.96
N LYS A 255 1.65 20.75 5.80
CA LYS A 255 0.71 21.85 5.49
C LYS A 255 1.14 22.65 4.27
N ASP A 256 2.43 22.91 4.03
CA ASP A 256 2.82 23.74 2.87
C ASP A 256 2.51 23.08 1.52
N GLN A 257 2.36 21.76 1.48
CA GLN A 257 1.92 21.02 0.30
C GLN A 257 0.40 20.77 0.32
N ILE A 258 -0.18 20.65 1.52
CA ILE A 258 -1.62 20.54 1.76
C ILE A 258 -2.32 21.90 1.60
N LYS A 259 -1.64 23.06 1.61
CA LYS A 259 -2.26 24.37 1.25
C LYS A 259 -2.75 24.42 -0.20
N ARG A 260 -2.27 23.53 -1.09
CA ARG A 260 -2.89 23.30 -2.41
C ARG A 260 -4.28 22.64 -2.32
N LEU A 261 -4.59 22.10 -1.16
CA LEU A 261 -5.90 21.64 -0.73
C LEU A 261 -6.50 22.83 0.07
N ASP A 262 -7.18 23.77 -0.61
CA ASP A 262 -7.76 25.01 -0.05
C ASP A 262 -8.52 24.79 1.29
N PHE A 263 -7.81 24.92 2.41
CA PHE A 263 -8.38 25.01 3.75
C PHE A 263 -8.01 26.37 4.36
N SER A 264 -8.45 27.45 3.70
CA SER A 264 -8.36 28.81 4.22
C SER A 264 -9.19 28.94 5.50
N GLY A 265 -8.56 28.74 6.65
CA GLY A 265 -9.15 28.98 7.98
C GLY A 265 -10.25 28.01 8.45
N GLN A 266 -10.45 26.88 7.76
CA GLN A 266 -11.49 25.89 8.12
C GLN A 266 -10.92 24.70 8.92
N LEU A 267 -11.73 24.16 9.84
CA LEU A 267 -11.47 22.92 10.59
C LEU A 267 -11.01 21.79 9.65
N VAL A 268 -9.79 21.29 9.86
CA VAL A 268 -9.18 20.16 9.12
C VAL A 268 -10.12 18.95 9.18
N PRO A 269 -10.51 18.35 8.04
CA PRO A 269 -11.35 17.16 8.06
C PRO A 269 -10.66 16.00 8.81
N ASP A 270 -11.42 15.24 9.60
CA ASP A 270 -10.90 14.07 10.32
C ASP A 270 -10.21 13.06 9.39
N SER A 271 -10.66 12.94 8.14
CA SER A 271 -10.04 12.06 7.13
C SER A 271 -8.60 12.41 6.77
N VAL A 272 -8.09 13.57 7.19
CA VAL A 272 -6.70 13.97 7.01
C VAL A 272 -5.80 13.39 8.10
N CYS A 273 -6.31 13.23 9.32
CA CYS A 273 -5.53 12.86 10.50
C CYS A 273 -5.95 11.52 11.13
N SER A 274 -7.13 10.98 10.82
CA SER A 274 -7.62 9.67 11.26
C SER A 274 -7.66 8.69 10.11
N LEU A 275 -6.92 7.58 10.22
CA LEU A 275 -6.93 6.54 9.19
C LEU A 275 -8.31 5.90 9.08
N ARG A 276 -9.01 5.73 10.21
CA ARG A 276 -10.39 5.24 10.24
C ARG A 276 -11.35 6.15 9.49
N ALA A 277 -11.27 7.47 9.69
CA ALA A 277 -12.09 8.42 8.95
C ALA A 277 -11.75 8.39 7.46
N TYR A 278 -10.46 8.34 7.09
CA TYR A 278 -10.02 8.23 5.70
C TYR A 278 -10.55 6.97 5.01
N CYS A 279 -10.37 5.79 5.63
CA CYS A 279 -10.81 4.51 5.10
C CYS A 279 -12.33 4.43 4.95
N SER A 280 -13.10 5.20 5.74
CA SER A 280 -14.56 5.22 5.65
C SER A 280 -15.07 5.78 4.31
N ILE A 281 -14.27 6.63 3.65
CA ILE A 281 -14.62 7.31 2.38
C ILE A 281 -13.70 6.92 1.22
N LEU A 282 -12.78 5.97 1.43
CA LEU A 282 -11.74 5.61 0.45
C LEU A 282 -12.33 5.08 -0.87
N TYR A 283 -13.41 4.30 -0.78
CA TYR A 283 -14.08 3.72 -1.95
C TYR A 283 -15.52 4.23 -2.09
N LEU A 284 -15.88 4.66 -3.29
CA LEU A 284 -17.24 5.10 -3.61
C LEU A 284 -18.28 3.99 -3.41
N LYS A 285 -17.89 2.75 -3.73
CA LYS A 285 -18.70 1.54 -3.53
C LYS A 285 -17.83 0.49 -2.83
N PRO A 286 -17.81 0.46 -1.49
CA PRO A 286 -16.95 -0.46 -0.75
C PRO A 286 -17.38 -1.92 -1.00
N ARG A 287 -16.41 -2.75 -1.40
CA ARG A 287 -16.58 -4.21 -1.62
C ARG A 287 -15.75 -5.06 -0.65
N MET A 288 -14.90 -4.42 0.14
CA MET A 288 -13.99 -5.03 1.12
C MET A 288 -14.23 -4.36 2.47
N LEU A 289 -14.27 -5.16 3.54
CA LEU A 289 -14.38 -4.67 4.91
C LEU A 289 -12.99 -4.35 5.45
N ILE A 290 -12.78 -3.10 5.87
CA ILE A 290 -11.53 -2.68 6.51
C ILE A 290 -11.70 -2.76 8.03
N VAL A 291 -10.71 -3.32 8.72
CA VAL A 291 -10.62 -3.42 10.18
C VAL A 291 -9.33 -2.73 10.61
N ILE A 292 -9.43 -1.72 11.47
CA ILE A 292 -8.27 -1.01 11.99
C ILE A 292 -8.20 -1.27 13.50
N ARG A 293 -7.04 -1.70 14.00
CA ARG A 293 -6.78 -1.95 15.43
C ARG A 293 -7.89 -2.82 16.07
N GLY A 294 -8.26 -3.91 15.38
CA GLY A 294 -9.31 -4.83 15.81
C GLY A 294 -10.77 -4.37 15.62
N GLN A 295 -11.04 -3.12 15.25
CA GLN A 295 -12.40 -2.60 15.08
C GLN A 295 -12.75 -2.29 13.63
N LYS A 296 -13.88 -2.85 13.16
CA LYS A 296 -14.44 -2.65 11.81
C LYS A 296 -14.65 -1.16 11.51
N VAL A 297 -14.18 -0.71 10.36
CA VAL A 297 -14.43 0.63 9.83
C VAL A 297 -15.84 0.67 9.24
N LYS A 298 -16.65 1.64 9.66
CA LYS A 298 -17.98 1.88 9.09
C LYS A 298 -17.82 2.67 7.78
N THR A 299 -17.81 1.98 6.66
CA THR A 299 -17.70 2.62 5.34
C THR A 299 -18.97 3.40 5.01
N GLN A 300 -18.79 4.59 4.47
CA GLN A 300 -19.88 5.48 4.09
C GLN A 300 -20.10 5.37 2.60
N LEU A 301 -21.32 4.99 2.21
CA LEU A 301 -21.77 5.19 0.84
C LEU A 301 -22.07 6.68 0.68
N VAL A 302 -21.15 7.42 0.05
CA VAL A 302 -21.29 8.86 -0.22
C VAL A 302 -22.65 9.18 -0.83
N SER A 303 -23.15 8.30 -1.71
CA SER A 303 -24.47 8.42 -2.34
C SER A 303 -25.67 8.28 -1.41
N LYS A 304 -25.50 7.72 -0.20
CA LYS A 304 -26.56 7.51 0.81
C LYS A 304 -26.47 8.50 1.98
N THR A 305 -25.31 9.11 2.21
CA THR A 305 -25.08 10.07 3.31
C THR A 305 -25.44 11.52 2.94
N LEU A 306 -25.86 11.76 1.69
CA LEU A 306 -26.13 13.10 1.17
C LEU A 306 -27.57 13.17 0.64
N ALA A 307 -28.26 14.28 0.91
CA ALA A 307 -29.60 14.59 0.42
C ALA A 307 -29.57 15.39 -0.88
N HIS A 308 -30.71 15.51 -1.55
CA HIS A 308 -30.89 16.29 -2.80
C HIS A 308 -29.89 15.90 -3.90
N ARG A 309 -30.16 14.78 -4.55
CA ARG A 309 -29.33 14.26 -5.63
C ARG A 309 -29.63 14.97 -6.94
N LEU A 310 -28.69 15.78 -7.40
CA LEU A 310 -28.70 16.31 -8.76
C LEU A 310 -27.66 15.55 -9.58
N LYS A 311 -28.06 15.03 -10.74
CA LYS A 311 -27.13 14.43 -11.70
C LYS A 311 -26.93 15.42 -12.82
N ASP A 312 -25.67 15.68 -13.15
CA ASP A 312 -25.27 16.49 -14.28
C ASP A 312 -24.27 15.71 -15.15
N GLN A 313 -24.15 16.09 -16.42
CA GLN A 313 -23.29 15.39 -17.38
C GLN A 313 -22.17 16.32 -17.85
N TYR A 314 -20.93 15.94 -17.56
CA TYR A 314 -19.78 16.69 -18.05
C TYR A 314 -19.39 16.20 -19.43
N LYS A 315 -19.28 17.14 -20.37
CA LYS A 315 -19.01 16.87 -21.77
C LYS A 315 -17.69 17.53 -22.19
N PRO A 316 -16.53 16.95 -21.84
CA PRO A 316 -15.26 17.46 -22.33
C PRO A 316 -15.13 17.18 -23.82
N LEU A 317 -14.59 18.15 -24.57
CA LEU A 317 -14.49 18.10 -26.03
C LEU A 317 -13.64 16.92 -26.56
N PHE A 318 -12.81 16.33 -25.70
CA PHE A 318 -11.88 15.25 -26.05
C PHE A 318 -12.38 13.84 -25.71
N LEU A 319 -13.58 13.67 -25.13
CA LEU A 319 -14.14 12.35 -24.83
C LEU A 319 -15.36 12.03 -25.69
N VAL A 320 -15.37 10.82 -26.22
CA VAL A 320 -16.52 10.23 -26.95
C VAL A 320 -17.59 9.71 -25.97
N SER A 321 -17.22 9.49 -24.69
CA SER A 321 -18.13 9.11 -23.61
C SER A 321 -18.13 10.16 -22.49
N PHE A 322 -19.32 10.53 -22.02
CA PHE A 322 -19.49 11.66 -21.12
C PHE A 322 -19.66 11.19 -19.67
N PRO A 323 -18.72 11.51 -18.75
CA PRO A 323 -18.86 11.14 -17.36
C PRO A 323 -20.01 11.91 -16.69
N TYR A 324 -20.74 11.23 -15.81
CA TYR A 324 -21.77 11.84 -14.97
C TYR A 324 -21.16 12.37 -13.67
N PHE A 325 -21.51 13.61 -13.34
CA PHE A 325 -21.29 14.19 -12.03
C PHE A 325 -22.56 14.03 -11.20
N THR A 326 -22.42 13.67 -9.93
CA THR A 326 -23.54 13.69 -8.98
C THR A 326 -23.26 14.77 -7.96
N PHE A 327 -24.03 15.86 -8.01
CA PHE A 327 -24.10 16.84 -6.94
C PHE A 327 -24.97 16.30 -5.82
N LEU A 328 -24.48 16.43 -4.61
CA LEU A 328 -25.04 15.82 -3.42
C LEU A 328 -24.88 16.82 -2.27
N HIS A 329 -25.96 17.12 -1.55
CA HIS A 329 -25.97 18.08 -0.43
C HIS A 329 -25.78 17.35 0.90
N SER A 330 -24.90 17.85 1.78
CA SER A 330 -24.72 17.25 3.11
C SER A 330 -25.96 17.50 3.98
N THR A 331 -26.47 16.45 4.65
CA THR A 331 -27.55 16.58 5.64
C THR A 331 -27.06 17.01 7.01
N SER A 332 -25.76 16.87 7.26
CA SER A 332 -25.09 17.41 8.45
C SER A 332 -24.76 18.88 8.23
N ASN A 333 -24.85 19.68 9.30
CA ASN A 333 -24.70 21.14 9.34
C ASN A 333 -23.27 21.63 9.02
N MET A 334 -22.70 21.17 7.91
CA MET A 334 -21.35 21.45 7.44
C MET A 334 -21.47 22.33 6.19
N ASN A 335 -21.14 23.61 6.32
CA ASN A 335 -20.90 24.54 5.20
C ASN A 335 -19.64 24.14 4.41
N LYS A 336 -19.56 22.89 3.93
CA LYS A 336 -18.40 22.32 3.24
C LYS A 336 -18.82 21.74 1.90
N ILE A 337 -18.45 22.41 0.80
CA ILE A 337 -18.60 21.88 -0.55
C ILE A 337 -17.40 20.99 -0.85
N THR A 338 -17.63 19.68 -1.03
CA THR A 338 -16.56 18.71 -1.33
C THR A 338 -16.85 17.97 -2.62
N LEU A 339 -16.08 18.25 -3.68
CA LEU A 339 -16.02 17.37 -4.84
C LEU A 339 -15.19 16.12 -4.53
N LEU A 340 -15.76 14.95 -4.84
CA LEU A 340 -15.11 13.65 -4.83
C LEU A 340 -15.06 13.18 -6.29
N PHE A 341 -13.86 12.88 -6.77
CA PHE A 341 -13.67 12.27 -8.08
C PHE A 341 -13.62 10.75 -7.85
N SER A 342 -13.93 9.93 -8.85
CA SER A 342 -13.92 8.47 -8.74
C SER A 342 -13.37 7.85 -10.00
#